data_AF-A0A7Y8L5V6-F1
#
_entry.id   AF-A0A7Y8L5V6-F1
#
_cell.length_a   1.000
_cell.length_b   1.000
_cell.length_c   1.000
_cell.angle_alpha   90.00
_cell.angle_beta   90.00
_cell.angle_gamma   90.00
#
_symmetry.space_group_name_H-M   'P 1'
#
loop_
_entity.id
_entity.type
_entity.pdbx_description
1 polymer ?
#
loop_
_entity_poly.entity_id
_entity_poly.type
_entity_poly.pdbx_seq_one_letter_code
_entity_poly.pdbx_strand_id
1 'polypeptide(L)'
;MRAIPVFMYHHVNWHEEDLVTLSPSGFENHLRTLRERGYESLFLDELVPILRGEREAFKPSVALTFDDGHLDNWVFAFPLLEKYGMKATIFVITSWMGEGKERGLWNPESPTGADLPPIPRHGEVKEKAA
;
A
#
# COMPACT_ATOMS: atom_id res chain seq x y z
N MET A 1 12.29 -23.90 -5.35
CA MET A 1 12.11 -22.52 -4.88
C MET A 1 10.62 -22.19 -5.01
N ARG A 2 9.95 -21.71 -3.96
CA ARG A 2 8.57 -21.22 -4.10
C ARG A 2 8.62 -19.82 -4.71
N ALA A 3 7.72 -19.53 -5.64
CA ALA A 3 7.57 -18.17 -6.16
C ALA A 3 7.14 -17.24 -5.02
N ILE A 4 7.70 -16.03 -4.99
CA ILE A 4 7.30 -14.96 -4.07
C ILE A 4 6.56 -13.92 -4.91
N PRO A 5 5.22 -13.84 -4.82
CA PRO A 5 4.44 -12.85 -5.55
C PRO A 5 4.77 -11.43 -5.09
N VAL A 6 4.77 -10.50 -6.03
CA VAL A 6 4.88 -9.05 -5.78
C VAL A 6 3.54 -8.43 -6.18
N PHE A 7 2.82 -7.88 -5.21
CA PHE A 7 1.59 -7.13 -5.45
C PHE A 7 1.91 -5.65 -5.59
N MET A 8 1.40 -5.03 -6.66
CA MET A 8 1.59 -3.61 -6.96
C MET A 8 0.27 -2.87 -6.81
N TYR A 9 0.30 -1.79 -6.04
CA TYR A 9 -0.80 -0.88 -5.77
C TYR A 9 -0.40 0.54 -6.17
N HIS A 10 -1.38 1.45 -6.34
CA HIS A 10 -1.12 2.89 -6.46
C HIS A 10 -1.95 3.63 -5.42
N HIS A 11 -3.27 3.64 -5.59
CA HIS A 11 -4.19 4.35 -4.71
C HIS A 11 -4.98 3.40 -3.79
N VAL A 12 -5.23 3.85 -2.55
CA VAL A 12 -6.15 3.18 -1.61
C VAL A 12 -7.20 4.17 -1.11
N ASN A 13 -8.31 4.32 -1.83
CA ASN A 13 -9.37 5.28 -1.51
C ASN A 13 -10.71 4.88 -2.20
N TRP A 14 -11.80 5.64 -1.99
CA TRP A 14 -13.13 5.28 -2.50
C TRP A 14 -13.45 5.75 -3.93
N HIS A 15 -12.51 6.35 -4.66
CA HIS A 15 -12.67 6.67 -6.08
C HIS A 15 -12.43 5.42 -6.94
N GLU A 16 -13.15 4.32 -6.68
CA GLU A 16 -12.96 3.02 -7.36
C GLU A 16 -13.19 3.08 -8.88
N GLU A 17 -13.86 4.12 -9.38
CA GLU A 17 -13.99 4.39 -10.81
C GLU A 17 -12.69 4.87 -11.48
N ASP A 18 -11.71 5.31 -10.70
CA ASP A 18 -10.42 5.77 -11.20
C ASP A 18 -9.52 4.58 -11.58
N LEU A 19 -8.69 4.79 -12.60
CA LEU A 19 -7.64 3.82 -12.93
C LEU A 19 -6.72 3.59 -11.72
N VAL A 20 -6.27 2.35 -11.56
CA VAL A 20 -5.30 1.91 -10.53
C VAL A 20 -5.68 2.23 -9.07
N THR A 21 -6.98 2.36 -8.78
CA THR A 21 -7.50 2.59 -7.42
C THR A 21 -8.16 1.36 -6.83
N LEU A 22 -7.89 1.09 -5.54
CA LEU A 22 -8.54 0.04 -4.77
C LEU A 22 -9.16 0.66 -3.51
N SER A 23 -10.38 0.25 -3.13
CA SER A 23 -10.95 0.75 -1.88
C SER A 23 -10.24 0.24 -0.64
N PRO A 24 -10.32 0.97 0.50
CA PRO A 24 -9.79 0.49 1.77
C PRO A 24 -10.34 -0.89 2.17
N SER A 25 -11.62 -1.17 1.90
CA SER A 25 -12.23 -2.48 2.14
C SER A 25 -11.70 -3.56 1.20
N GLY A 26 -11.46 -3.23 -0.07
CA GLY A 26 -10.81 -4.13 -1.03
C GLY A 26 -9.37 -4.46 -0.63
N PHE A 27 -8.60 -3.45 -0.26
CA PHE A 27 -7.22 -3.62 0.23
C PHE A 27 -7.17 -4.42 1.53
N GLU A 28 -8.03 -4.10 2.50
CA GLU A 28 -8.17 -4.86 3.74
C GLU A 28 -8.49 -6.34 3.47
N ASN A 29 -9.36 -6.62 2.50
CA ASN A 29 -9.67 -8.00 2.12
C ASN A 29 -8.43 -8.74 1.58
N HIS A 30 -7.54 -8.07 0.83
CA HIS A 30 -6.26 -8.66 0.40
C HIS A 30 -5.37 -8.98 1.59
N LEU A 31 -5.16 -8.02 2.51
CA LEU A 31 -4.32 -8.22 3.69
C LEU A 31 -4.86 -9.33 4.59
N ARG A 32 -6.17 -9.34 4.84
CA ARG A 32 -6.84 -10.39 5.59
C ARG A 32 -6.64 -11.76 4.96
N THR A 33 -6.87 -11.88 3.65
CA THR A 33 -6.71 -13.15 2.91
C THR A 33 -5.28 -13.67 2.99
N LEU A 34 -4.29 -12.79 2.83
CA LEU A 34 -2.88 -13.14 2.95
C LEU A 34 -2.55 -13.61 4.37
N ARG A 35 -3.03 -12.88 5.39
CA ARG A 35 -2.81 -13.20 6.80
C ARG A 35 -3.42 -14.54 7.19
N GLU A 36 -4.68 -14.77 6.84
CA GLU A 36 -5.41 -16.01 7.11
C GLU A 36 -4.77 -17.23 6.44
N ARG A 37 -4.15 -17.03 5.27
CA ARG A 37 -3.39 -18.08 4.56
C ARG A 37 -1.96 -18.26 5.07
N GLY A 38 -1.56 -17.53 6.10
CA GLY A 38 -0.26 -17.65 6.75
C GLY A 38 0.90 -17.01 5.97
N TYR A 39 0.61 -16.08 5.06
CA TYR A 39 1.66 -15.32 4.38
C TYR A 39 2.28 -14.28 5.31
N GLU A 40 3.59 -14.10 5.17
CA GLU A 40 4.28 -12.91 5.64
C GLU A 40 4.57 -11.98 4.46
N SER A 41 4.48 -10.69 4.70
CA SER A 41 4.93 -9.66 3.75
C SER A 41 6.38 -9.28 4.05
N LEU A 42 7.19 -9.11 3.02
CA LEU A 42 8.58 -8.70 3.10
C LEU A 42 8.75 -7.27 2.56
N PHE A 43 9.66 -6.50 3.16
CA PHE A 43 10.26 -5.37 2.45
C PHE A 43 11.14 -5.87 1.30
N LEU A 44 11.38 -5.03 0.29
CA LEU A 44 12.20 -5.45 -0.86
C LEU A 44 13.66 -5.73 -0.49
N ASP A 45 14.20 -5.07 0.54
CA ASP A 45 15.55 -5.34 1.07
C ASP A 45 15.64 -6.70 1.80
N GLU A 46 14.53 -7.21 2.31
CA GLU A 46 14.41 -8.58 2.83
C GLU A 46 14.24 -9.61 1.71
N LEU A 47 13.55 -9.24 0.63
CA LEU A 47 13.29 -10.11 -0.52
C LEU A 47 14.54 -10.37 -1.36
N VAL A 48 15.35 -9.33 -1.64
CA VAL A 48 16.50 -9.43 -2.56
C VAL A 48 17.51 -10.52 -2.15
N PRO A 49 17.95 -10.63 -0.88
CA PRO A 49 18.84 -11.71 -0.45
C PRO A 49 18.23 -13.11 -0.64
N ILE A 50 16.90 -13.25 -0.51
CA ILE A 50 16.21 -14.53 -0.74
C ILE A 50 16.27 -14.92 -2.21
N LEU A 51 16.02 -13.97 -3.11
CA LEU A 51 16.10 -14.21 -4.56
C LEU A 51 17.52 -14.53 -5.03
N ARG A 52 18.54 -14.02 -4.34
CA ARG A 52 19.96 -14.33 -4.60
C ARG A 52 20.43 -15.64 -3.98
N GLY A 53 19.61 -16.30 -3.16
CA GLY A 53 20.00 -17.51 -2.43
C GLY A 53 20.91 -17.26 -1.23
N GLU A 54 21.01 -16.00 -0.77
CA GLU A 54 21.81 -15.59 0.39
C GLU A 54 21.04 -15.82 1.71
N ARG A 55 19.71 -15.95 1.62
CA ARG A 55 18.79 -16.18 2.76
C ARG A 55 17.66 -17.11 2.34
N GLU A 56 17.12 -17.89 3.27
CA GLU A 56 15.89 -18.66 3.06
C GLU A 56 14.64 -17.93 3.56
N ALA A 57 13.52 -18.11 2.86
CA ALA A 57 12.20 -17.72 3.35
C ALA A 57 11.59 -18.87 4.15
N PHE A 58 11.37 -18.66 5.45
CA PHE A 58 10.87 -19.71 6.35
C PHE A 58 9.33 -19.85 6.32
N LYS A 59 8.62 -18.88 5.74
CA LYS A 59 7.16 -18.90 5.57
C LYS A 59 6.78 -18.55 4.13
N PRO A 60 5.55 -18.89 3.68
CA PRO A 60 4.99 -18.31 2.46
C PRO A 60 5.12 -16.79 2.52
N SER A 61 5.77 -16.21 1.52
CA SER A 61 6.11 -14.79 1.52
C SER A 61 5.50 -14.08 0.32
N VAL A 62 5.18 -12.81 0.49
CA VAL A 62 4.78 -11.86 -0.57
C VAL A 62 5.54 -10.55 -0.39
N ALA A 63 5.66 -9.76 -1.45
CA ALA A 63 6.01 -8.35 -1.31
C ALA A 63 4.80 -7.50 -1.69
N LEU A 64 4.55 -6.45 -0.90
CA LEU A 64 3.54 -5.44 -1.19
C LEU A 64 4.28 -4.17 -1.60
N THR A 65 3.90 -3.60 -2.74
CA THR A 65 4.53 -2.41 -3.30
C THR A 65 3.49 -1.36 -3.66
N PHE A 66 3.83 -0.10 -3.46
CA PHE A 66 3.05 1.05 -3.89
C PHE A 66 3.90 1.93 -4.79
N ASP A 67 3.37 2.29 -5.94
CA ASP A 67 4.01 3.24 -6.85
C ASP A 67 3.49 4.66 -6.58
N ASP A 68 4.22 5.64 -7.09
CA ASP A 68 3.96 7.09 -7.04
C ASP A 68 4.09 7.77 -5.66
N GLY A 69 3.72 7.08 -4.57
CA GLY A 69 3.80 7.60 -3.21
C GLY A 69 2.66 8.55 -2.85
N HIS A 70 1.43 8.22 -3.26
CA HIS A 70 0.25 9.04 -3.00
C HIS A 70 -0.08 9.15 -1.51
N LEU A 71 -0.66 10.29 -1.12
CA LEU A 71 -1.02 10.59 0.26
C LEU A 71 -2.00 9.57 0.87
N ASP A 72 -2.85 8.95 0.04
CA ASP A 72 -3.75 7.89 0.48
C ASP A 72 -3.05 6.61 0.94
N ASN A 73 -1.80 6.37 0.52
CA ASN A 73 -0.99 5.26 1.04
C ASN A 73 -0.72 5.46 2.54
N TRP A 74 -0.45 6.70 2.95
CA TRP A 74 -0.31 7.05 4.36
C TRP A 74 -1.67 7.05 5.06
N VAL A 75 -2.65 7.75 4.50
CA VAL A 75 -3.92 8.00 5.19
C VAL A 75 -4.75 6.72 5.37
N PHE A 76 -4.79 5.83 4.37
CA PHE A 76 -5.68 4.66 4.37
C PHE A 76 -4.96 3.32 4.34
N ALA A 77 -3.88 3.18 3.57
CA ALA A 77 -3.20 1.88 3.45
C ALA A 77 -2.35 1.55 4.70
N PHE A 78 -1.60 2.52 5.24
CA PHE A 78 -0.76 2.35 6.42
C PHE A 78 -1.49 1.81 7.67
N PRO A 79 -2.65 2.36 8.11
CA PRO A 79 -3.33 1.83 9.30
C PRO A 79 -3.82 0.39 9.10
N LEU A 80 -4.16 0.00 7.86
CA LEU A 80 -4.49 -1.38 7.53
C LEU A 80 -3.24 -2.29 7.54
N LEU A 81 -2.11 -1.84 7.00
CA LEU A 81 -0.84 -2.56 7.09
C LEU A 81 -0.47 -2.82 8.56
N GLU A 82 -0.58 -1.81 9.42
CA GLU A 82 -0.34 -1.96 10.87
C GLU A 82 -1.32 -2.95 11.51
N LYS A 83 -2.63 -2.83 11.23
CA LYS A 83 -3.68 -3.72 11.75
C LYS A 83 -3.40 -5.19 11.44
N TYR A 84 -2.89 -5.50 10.25
CA TYR A 84 -2.59 -6.87 9.82
C TYR A 84 -1.14 -7.31 10.05
N GLY A 85 -0.29 -6.43 10.59
CA GLY A 85 1.14 -6.69 10.81
C GLY A 85 1.88 -6.96 9.50
N MET A 86 1.54 -6.22 8.44
CA MET A 86 2.13 -6.34 7.11
C MET A 86 3.06 -5.16 6.76
N LYS A 87 4.03 -5.46 5.92
CA LYS A 87 5.08 -4.59 5.41
C LYS A 87 4.79 -4.28 3.95
N ALA A 88 5.10 -3.06 3.54
CA ALA A 88 5.04 -2.64 2.15
C ALA A 88 6.21 -1.70 1.81
N THR A 89 6.63 -1.71 0.55
CA THR A 89 7.64 -0.78 0.03
C THR A 89 6.94 0.27 -0.84
N ILE A 90 7.29 1.54 -0.68
CA ILE A 90 6.71 2.65 -1.46
C ILE A 90 7.78 3.26 -2.36
N PHE A 91 7.53 3.32 -3.66
CA PHE A 91 8.37 3.98 -4.65
C PHE A 91 7.91 5.41 -4.86
N VAL A 92 8.42 6.31 -4.01
CA VAL A 92 8.00 7.71 -3.99
C VAL A 92 8.60 8.50 -5.16
N ILE A 93 7.75 9.22 -5.90
CA ILE A 93 8.20 10.23 -6.87
C ILE A 93 8.60 11.50 -6.11
N THR A 94 9.90 11.64 -5.85
CA THR A 94 10.43 12.73 -5.02
C THR A 94 10.13 14.13 -5.56
N SER A 95 9.98 14.32 -6.87
CA SER A 95 9.63 15.61 -7.48
C SER A 95 8.17 16.02 -7.26
N TRP A 96 7.30 15.11 -6.84
CA TRP A 96 5.89 15.42 -6.51
C TRP A 96 5.70 15.76 -5.03
N MET A 97 6.74 15.57 -4.21
CA MET A 97 6.68 15.85 -2.79
C MET A 97 6.66 17.36 -2.55
N GLY A 98 5.63 17.81 -1.85
CA GLY A 98 5.50 19.18 -1.35
C GLY A 98 5.53 19.24 0.17
N GLU A 99 5.79 20.43 0.72
CA GLU A 99 5.61 20.67 2.14
C GLU A 99 4.12 20.82 2.48
N GLY A 100 3.74 20.36 3.67
CA GLY A 100 2.37 20.44 4.14
C GLY A 100 2.25 19.97 5.58
N LYS A 101 1.09 20.23 6.20
CA LYS A 101 0.79 19.64 7.50
C LYS A 101 0.60 18.13 7.33
N GLU A 102 1.17 17.37 8.27
CA GLU A 102 0.90 15.93 8.38
C GLU A 102 -0.62 15.69 8.43
N ARG A 103 -1.08 14.66 7.72
CA ARG A 103 -2.47 14.24 7.73
C ARG A 103 -2.65 13.12 8.74
N GLY A 104 -3.76 13.16 9.47
CA GLY A 104 -4.13 12.07 10.36
C GLY A 104 -4.39 10.77 9.59
N LEU A 105 -4.30 9.66 10.32
CA LEU A 105 -4.63 8.34 9.81
C LEU A 105 -6.14 8.11 9.86
N TRP A 106 -6.67 7.41 8.86
CA TRP A 106 -8.02 6.89 8.89
C TRP A 106 -8.16 5.80 9.96
N ASN A 107 -9.34 5.71 10.60
CA ASN A 107 -9.67 4.63 11.51
C ASN A 107 -10.40 3.50 10.75
N PRO A 108 -9.82 2.28 10.65
CA PRO A 108 -10.46 1.14 9.99
C PRO A 108 -11.80 0.70 10.58
N GLU A 109 -12.08 1.07 11.84
CA GLU A 109 -13.35 0.77 12.50
C GLU A 109 -14.43 1.82 12.19
N SER A 110 -14.09 2.92 11.52
CA SER A 110 -15.00 4.02 11.14
C SER A 110 -14.98 4.23 9.61
N PRO A 111 -15.84 3.51 8.85
CA PRO A 111 -15.55 3.13 7.47
C PRO A 111 -15.72 4.21 6.40
N THR A 112 -16.17 5.42 6.75
CA THR A 112 -16.55 6.42 5.74
C THR A 112 -15.40 7.33 5.29
N GLY A 113 -14.28 7.36 6.02
CA GLY A 113 -13.21 8.33 5.77
C GLY A 113 -13.67 9.79 5.85
N ALA A 114 -14.88 10.05 6.35
CA ALA A 114 -15.57 11.34 6.24
C ALA A 114 -14.89 12.46 7.02
N ASP A 115 -14.07 12.11 8.01
CA ASP A 115 -13.32 13.06 8.83
C ASP A 115 -12.01 13.51 8.16
N LEU A 116 -11.67 12.97 6.98
CA LEU A 116 -10.44 13.27 6.28
C LEU A 116 -10.68 14.26 5.13
N PRO A 117 -9.71 15.16 4.86
CA PRO A 117 -9.83 16.09 3.74
C PRO A 117 -9.89 15.32 2.40
N PRO A 118 -10.52 15.90 1.36
CA PRO A 118 -10.60 15.27 0.05
C PRO A 118 -9.21 14.88 -0.47
N ILE A 119 -9.08 13.64 -0.92
CA ILE A 119 -7.89 13.16 -1.62
C ILE A 119 -8.11 13.33 -3.13
N PRO A 120 -7.12 13.86 -3.87
CA PRO A 120 -7.23 14.03 -5.31
C PRO A 120 -7.37 12.69 -6.03
N ARG A 121 -8.08 12.72 -7.16
CA ARG A 121 -8.23 11.60 -8.09
C ARG A 121 -6.94 11.31 -8.84
N HIS A 122 -6.80 10.10 -9.37
CA HIS A 122 -5.59 9.72 -10.11
C HIS A 122 -5.30 10.66 -11.30
N GLY A 123 -6.35 11.02 -12.05
CA GLY A 123 -6.25 11.97 -13.17
C GLY A 123 -5.84 13.38 -12.74
N GLU A 124 -6.38 13.87 -11.62
CA GLU A 124 -6.07 15.21 -11.08
C GLU A 124 -4.61 15.33 -10.63
N VAL A 125 -4.03 14.23 -10.11
CA VAL A 125 -2.61 14.21 -9.76
C VAL A 125 -1.75 14.30 -11.02
N LYS A 126 -2.12 13.57 -12.09
CA LYS A 126 -1.37 13.57 -13.35
C LYS A 126 -1.41 14.91 -14.08
N GLU A 127 -2.54 15.61 -14.07
CA GLU A 127 -2.64 16.95 -14.68
C GLU A 127 -1.72 17.97 -13.99
N LYS A 128 -1.51 17.86 -12.69
CA LYS A 128 -0.61 18.75 -11.94
C LYS A 128 0.87 18.41 -12.10
N ALA A 129 1.17 17.20 -12.57
CA ALA A 129 2.52 16.70 -12.76
C ALA A 129 3.07 16.93 -14.19
N ALA A 130 2.20 17.38 -15.12
CA ALA A 130 2.54 17.70 -16.51
C ALA A 130 2.92 19.19 -16.67
#